data_AF-A0A7S1EBQ3-F1
#
_entry.id   AF-A0A7S1EBQ3-F1
#
_cell.length_a   1.000
_cell.length_b   1.000
_cell.length_c   1.000
_cell.angle_alpha   90.00
_cell.angle_beta   90.00
_cell.angle_gamma   90.00
#
_symmetry.space_group_name_H-M   'P 1'
#
loop_
_entity.id
_entity.type
_entity.pdbx_description
1 polymer ?
#
loop_
_entity_poly.entity_id
_entity_poly.type
_entity_poly.pdbx_seq_one_letter_code
_entity_poly.pdbx_strand_id
1 'polypeptide(L)'
;AVGAAPFVMQDPDSGKVYGYDVALWEGAMNRTREWVAIEFSRAVASKDEAGEADFKELLLYLGTERETVEPMPFDVLQRRLEEGTLDVGLCGMIISGERLKRFTFLPPYLHTSLTTLVKKQSGSIPLAVLLNVILGQTDEFAIFSLQLLMILAIIFAHCIWRLERKVNTKISERYADGLWDSLWLAVVTATTVGYGDKSPVTYTGKLLTIGWM
;
A
#
# COMPACT_ATOMS: atom_id res chain seq x y z
N ALA A 1 -16.55 3.79 -27.36
CA ALA A 1 -17.52 4.44 -26.45
C ALA A 1 -17.13 5.90 -26.35
N VAL A 2 -18.09 6.81 -26.49
CA VAL A 2 -17.84 8.25 -26.42
C VAL A 2 -17.81 8.62 -24.92
N GLY A 3 -16.62 8.97 -24.41
CA GLY A 3 -16.42 9.35 -23.01
C GLY A 3 -15.75 8.29 -22.12
N ALA A 4 -15.15 8.75 -21.01
CA ALA A 4 -14.51 7.94 -19.99
C ALA A 4 -15.31 8.03 -18.68
N ALA A 5 -15.95 6.93 -18.27
CA ALA A 5 -16.65 6.88 -16.99
C ALA A 5 -15.66 6.99 -15.80
N PRO A 6 -16.00 7.70 -14.71
CA PRO A 6 -17.24 8.44 -14.44
C PRO A 6 -17.19 9.93 -14.87
N PHE A 7 -16.19 10.34 -15.66
CA PHE A 7 -15.93 11.74 -16.00
C PHE A 7 -16.84 12.27 -17.10
N VAL A 8 -17.00 11.51 -18.18
CA VAL A 8 -17.90 11.83 -19.30
C VAL A 8 -18.62 10.57 -19.71
N MET A 9 -19.94 10.60 -19.63
CA MET A 9 -20.87 9.53 -19.97
C MET A 9 -22.00 10.11 -20.80
N GLN A 10 -22.62 9.27 -21.62
CA GLN A 10 -23.77 9.64 -22.41
C GLN A 10 -24.90 8.68 -22.11
N ASP A 11 -26.07 9.23 -21.79
CA ASP A 11 -27.28 8.46 -21.58
C ASP A 11 -27.71 7.87 -22.94
N PRO A 12 -27.82 6.54 -23.07
CA PRO A 12 -28.17 5.89 -24.33
C PRO A 12 -29.59 6.23 -24.81
N ASP A 13 -30.50 6.58 -23.91
CA ASP A 13 -31.90 6.84 -24.24
C ASP A 13 -32.16 8.32 -24.54
N SER A 14 -31.61 9.22 -23.71
CA SER A 14 -31.83 10.66 -23.85
C SER A 14 -30.76 11.36 -24.70
N GLY A 15 -29.62 10.71 -24.97
CA GLY A 15 -28.46 11.30 -25.62
C GLY A 15 -27.75 12.35 -24.77
N LYS A 16 -28.23 12.61 -23.54
CA LYS A 16 -27.70 13.64 -22.65
C LYS A 16 -26.32 13.24 -22.14
N VAL A 17 -25.38 14.18 -22.19
CA VAL A 17 -24.03 14.00 -21.66
C VAL A 17 -24.02 14.38 -20.18
N TYR A 18 -23.41 13.56 -19.34
CA TYR A 18 -23.29 13.78 -17.91
C TYR A 18 -21.99 13.16 -17.37
N GLY A 19 -21.59 13.53 -16.16
CA GLY A 19 -20.39 13.02 -15.52
C GLY A 19 -19.66 14.10 -14.73
N TYR A 20 -18.52 13.73 -14.13
CA TYR A 20 -17.76 14.65 -13.28
C TYR A 20 -17.26 15.89 -14.04
N ASP A 21 -16.68 15.71 -15.23
CA ASP A 21 -16.12 16.81 -16.02
C ASP A 21 -17.24 17.72 -16.55
N VAL A 22 -18.37 17.13 -16.97
CA VAL A 22 -19.54 17.88 -17.42
C VAL A 22 -20.11 18.75 -16.31
N ALA A 23 -20.31 18.18 -15.12
CA ALA A 23 -20.83 18.92 -13.97
C ALA A 23 -19.83 20.00 -13.48
N LEU A 24 -18.53 19.73 -13.55
CA LEU A 24 -17.49 20.70 -13.22
C LEU A 24 -17.52 21.89 -14.18
N TRP A 25 -17.63 21.65 -15.48
CA TRP A 25 -17.76 22.69 -16.50
C TRP A 25 -19.00 23.55 -16.29
N GLU A 26 -20.18 22.92 -16.20
CA GLU A 26 -21.44 23.63 -15.97
C GLU A 26 -21.39 24.46 -14.69
N GLY A 27 -20.86 23.89 -13.61
CA GLY A 27 -20.72 24.57 -12.33
C GLY A 27 -19.74 25.74 -12.39
N ALA A 28 -18.62 25.60 -13.10
CA ALA A 28 -17.65 26.68 -13.29
C ALA A 28 -18.25 27.82 -14.10
N MET A 29 -18.86 27.53 -15.26
CA MET A 29 -19.43 28.56 -16.13
C MET A 29 -20.62 29.28 -15.49
N ASN A 30 -21.49 28.57 -14.77
CA ASN A 30 -22.58 29.20 -14.04
C ASN A 30 -22.07 30.16 -12.96
N ARG A 31 -21.10 29.73 -12.14
CA ARG A 31 -20.50 30.60 -11.11
C ARG A 31 -19.78 31.80 -11.70
N THR A 32 -19.07 31.63 -12.82
CA THR A 32 -18.40 32.73 -13.50
C THR A 32 -19.41 33.76 -13.99
N ARG A 33 -20.50 33.32 -14.64
CA ARG A 33 -21.58 34.23 -15.09
C ARG A 33 -22.23 34.98 -13.92
N GLU A 34 -22.57 34.27 -12.84
CA GLU A 34 -23.13 34.87 -11.63
C GLU A 34 -22.18 35.90 -11.03
N TRP A 35 -20.90 35.57 -10.89
CA TRP A 35 -19.89 36.47 -10.33
C TRP A 35 -19.72 37.73 -11.17
N VAL A 36 -19.57 37.60 -12.50
CA VAL A 36 -19.45 38.76 -13.40
C VAL A 36 -20.69 39.65 -13.31
N ALA A 37 -21.90 39.07 -13.26
CA ALA A 37 -23.14 39.85 -13.14
C ALA A 37 -23.21 40.63 -11.81
N ILE A 38 -22.73 40.05 -10.70
CA ILE A 38 -22.67 40.71 -9.40
C ILE A 38 -21.66 41.86 -9.41
N GLU A 39 -20.44 41.64 -9.90
CA GLU A 39 -19.41 42.68 -9.93
C GLU A 39 -19.76 43.81 -10.90
N PHE A 40 -20.36 43.50 -12.05
CA PHE A 40 -20.92 44.51 -12.94
C PHE A 40 -21.95 45.38 -12.21
N SER A 41 -22.88 44.76 -11.48
CA SER A 41 -23.90 45.50 -10.71
C SER A 41 -23.29 46.39 -9.63
N ARG A 42 -22.19 45.94 -9.00
CA ARG A 42 -21.45 46.73 -8.00
C ARG A 42 -20.73 47.93 -8.63
N ALA A 43 -20.06 47.73 -9.76
CA ALA A 43 -19.37 48.80 -10.48
C ALA A 43 -20.33 49.92 -10.90
N VAL A 44 -21.51 49.56 -11.41
CA VAL A 44 -22.60 50.50 -11.72
C VAL A 44 -23.05 51.25 -10.47
N ALA A 45 -23.26 50.55 -9.34
CA ALA A 45 -23.69 51.17 -8.09
C ALA A 45 -22.65 52.13 -7.51
N SER A 46 -21.36 51.84 -7.67
CA SER A 46 -20.26 52.69 -7.21
C SER A 46 -19.88 53.81 -8.18
N LYS A 47 -20.50 53.88 -9.36
CA LYS A 47 -20.12 54.78 -10.47
C LYS A 47 -18.65 54.61 -10.90
N ASP A 48 -18.16 53.37 -10.86
CA ASP A 48 -16.85 53.03 -11.37
C ASP A 48 -16.95 52.76 -12.88
N GLU A 49 -16.75 53.80 -13.68
CA GLU A 49 -16.88 53.74 -15.14
C GLU A 49 -15.89 52.75 -15.79
N ALA A 50 -14.70 52.57 -15.20
CA ALA A 50 -13.70 51.64 -15.71
C ALA A 50 -14.11 50.19 -15.41
N GLY A 51 -14.48 49.89 -14.16
CA GLY A 51 -14.98 48.57 -13.79
C GLY A 51 -16.26 48.20 -14.53
N GLU A 52 -17.17 49.15 -14.75
CA GLU A 52 -18.39 48.92 -15.53
C GLU A 52 -18.05 48.47 -16.97
N ALA A 53 -17.10 49.14 -17.63
CA ALA A 53 -16.69 48.79 -18.99
C ALA A 53 -16.06 47.39 -19.06
N ASP A 54 -15.15 47.06 -18.15
CA ASP A 54 -14.45 45.77 -18.10
C ASP A 54 -15.41 44.61 -17.89
N PHE A 55 -16.31 44.71 -16.89
CA PHE A 55 -17.26 43.64 -16.61
C PHE A 55 -18.35 43.53 -17.69
N LYS A 56 -18.72 44.63 -18.35
CA LYS A 56 -19.62 44.61 -19.50
C LYS A 56 -19.00 43.88 -20.68
N GLU A 57 -17.70 44.09 -20.94
CA GLU A 57 -16.97 43.36 -21.99
C GLU A 57 -16.91 41.86 -21.65
N LEU A 58 -16.63 41.50 -20.40
CA LEU A 58 -16.66 40.11 -19.93
C LEU A 58 -18.02 39.44 -20.09
N LEU A 59 -19.13 40.14 -19.79
CA LEU A 59 -20.48 39.62 -20.03
C LEU A 59 -20.74 39.38 -21.52
N LEU A 60 -20.23 40.24 -22.39
CA LEU A 60 -20.33 40.05 -23.84
C LEU A 60 -19.53 38.83 -24.30
N TYR A 61 -18.32 38.62 -23.78
CA TYR A 61 -17.50 37.44 -24.09
C TYR A 61 -18.10 36.13 -23.59
N LEU A 62 -18.66 36.11 -22.39
CA LEU A 62 -19.31 34.90 -21.84
C LEU A 62 -20.62 34.55 -22.57
N GLY A 63 -21.17 35.52 -23.31
CA GLY A 63 -22.41 35.39 -24.05
C GLY A 63 -23.62 35.09 -23.17
N THR A 64 -24.79 35.03 -23.80
CA THR A 64 -26.03 34.53 -23.20
C THR A 64 -26.31 33.07 -23.55
N GLU A 65 -25.66 32.55 -24.59
CA GLU A 65 -25.81 31.18 -25.06
C GLU A 65 -24.88 30.24 -24.30
N ARG A 66 -25.37 29.02 -24.05
CA ARG A 66 -24.55 27.97 -23.43
C ARG A 66 -23.56 27.44 -24.44
N GLU A 67 -22.36 27.15 -23.98
CA GLU A 67 -21.31 26.54 -24.78
C GLU A 67 -21.74 25.16 -25.27
N THR A 68 -21.37 24.82 -26.50
CA THR A 68 -21.61 23.50 -27.06
C THR A 68 -20.63 22.50 -26.46
N VAL A 69 -21.15 21.66 -25.55
CA VAL A 69 -20.36 20.59 -24.93
C VAL A 69 -20.48 19.32 -25.77
N GLU A 70 -19.39 18.97 -26.45
CA GLU A 70 -19.31 17.77 -27.28
C GLU A 70 -18.36 16.73 -26.65
N PRO A 71 -18.84 15.52 -26.32
CA PRO A 71 -17.97 14.48 -25.82
C PRO A 71 -17.22 13.85 -27.02
N MET A 72 -15.90 13.72 -26.89
CA MET A 72 -15.07 13.16 -27.95
C MET A 72 -13.90 12.34 -27.38
N PRO A 73 -13.34 11.41 -28.17
CA PRO A 73 -12.12 10.70 -27.81
C PRO A 73 -10.94 11.65 -27.56
N PHE A 74 -10.02 11.25 -26.67
CA PHE A 74 -8.88 12.09 -26.25
C PHE A 74 -7.95 12.49 -27.40
N ASP A 75 -7.69 11.58 -28.33
CA ASP A 75 -6.89 11.82 -29.53
C ASP A 75 -7.53 12.87 -30.46
N VAL A 76 -8.86 12.83 -30.61
CA VAL A 76 -9.63 13.80 -31.39
C VAL A 76 -9.63 15.17 -30.71
N LEU A 77 -9.83 15.21 -29.40
CA LEU A 77 -9.76 16.45 -28.60
C LEU A 77 -8.42 17.13 -28.78
N GLN A 78 -7.33 16.36 -28.65
CA GLN A 78 -5.99 16.90 -28.76
C GLN A 78 -5.74 17.49 -30.16
N ARG A 79 -6.12 16.76 -31.21
CA ARG A 79 -5.96 17.23 -32.59
C ARG A 79 -6.77 18.51 -32.85
N ARG A 80 -8.04 18.56 -32.45
CA ARG A 80 -8.92 19.72 -32.68
C ARG A 80 -8.44 20.97 -31.94
N LEU A 81 -7.87 20.82 -30.74
CA LEU A 81 -7.23 21.93 -30.01
C LEU A 81 -6.00 22.46 -30.77
N GLU A 82 -5.18 21.58 -31.32
CA GLU A 82 -3.98 21.98 -32.09
C GLU A 82 -4.34 22.65 -33.42
N GLU A 83 -5.42 22.20 -34.06
CA GLU A 83 -5.97 22.78 -35.28
C GLU A 83 -6.73 24.10 -35.04
N GLY A 84 -6.97 24.48 -33.78
CA GLY A 84 -7.76 25.67 -33.44
C GLY A 84 -9.26 25.55 -33.76
N THR A 85 -9.77 24.33 -33.91
CA THR A 85 -11.21 24.05 -34.15
C THR A 85 -12.00 23.76 -32.88
N LEU A 86 -11.31 23.77 -31.73
CA LEU A 86 -11.87 23.65 -30.40
C LEU A 86 -11.19 24.71 -29.52
N ASP A 87 -11.98 25.46 -28.76
CA ASP A 87 -11.47 26.54 -27.92
C ASP A 87 -10.94 26.02 -26.57
N VAL A 88 -11.68 25.08 -25.96
CA VAL A 88 -11.39 24.56 -24.61
C VAL A 88 -11.58 23.05 -24.56
N GLY A 89 -10.62 22.35 -23.97
CA GLY A 89 -10.71 20.92 -23.68
C GLY A 89 -10.73 20.68 -22.16
N LEU A 90 -11.77 20.00 -21.67
CA LEU A 90 -11.84 19.52 -20.29
C LEU A 90 -11.79 17.99 -20.30
N CYS A 91 -10.69 17.42 -19.80
CA CYS A 91 -10.52 15.99 -19.67
C CYS A 91 -9.52 15.63 -18.57
N GLY A 92 -9.53 14.38 -18.12
CA GLY A 92 -8.56 13.80 -17.18
C GLY A 92 -7.18 13.59 -17.79
N MET A 93 -6.52 14.66 -18.22
CA MET A 93 -5.20 14.61 -18.83
C MET A 93 -4.10 14.97 -17.85
N ILE A 94 -3.01 14.19 -17.88
CA ILE A 94 -1.81 14.49 -17.11
C ILE A 94 -1.13 15.71 -17.73
N ILE A 95 -0.90 16.73 -16.89
CA ILE A 95 -0.08 17.90 -17.22
C ILE A 95 1.38 17.45 -17.23
N SER A 96 1.96 17.29 -18.42
CA SER A 96 3.36 16.90 -18.62
C SER A 96 4.16 18.03 -19.25
N GLY A 97 5.49 18.01 -19.08
CA GLY A 97 6.38 19.02 -19.67
C GLY A 97 6.34 19.06 -21.20
N GLU A 98 6.04 17.94 -21.86
CA GLU A 98 5.83 17.89 -23.32
C GLU A 98 4.53 18.58 -23.72
N ARG A 99 3.44 18.35 -22.98
CA ARG A 99 2.12 18.94 -23.27
C ARG A 99 2.07 20.43 -22.95
N LEU A 100 2.78 20.90 -21.93
CA LEU A 100 2.92 22.33 -21.62
C LEU A 100 3.57 23.15 -22.75
N LYS A 101 4.30 22.50 -23.67
CA LYS A 101 4.84 23.17 -24.87
C LYS A 101 3.81 23.35 -25.97
N ARG A 102 2.72 22.58 -25.96
CA ARG A 102 1.67 22.54 -27.00
C ARG A 102 0.39 23.22 -26.55
N PHE A 103 0.09 23.20 -25.25
CA PHE A 103 -1.16 23.68 -24.69
C PHE A 103 -0.94 24.51 -23.43
N THR A 104 -1.84 25.47 -23.22
CA THR A 104 -1.98 26.20 -21.96
C THR A 104 -2.93 25.43 -21.04
N PHE A 105 -2.52 25.25 -19.79
CA PHE A 105 -3.31 24.54 -18.77
C PHE A 105 -3.74 25.47 -17.66
N LEU A 106 -4.95 25.25 -17.16
CA LEU A 106 -5.37 25.72 -15.85
C LEU A 106 -4.71 24.90 -14.73
N PRO A 107 -4.73 25.39 -13.48
CA PRO A 107 -4.33 24.59 -12.33
C PRO A 107 -5.06 23.24 -12.31
N PRO A 108 -4.38 22.15 -11.88
CA PRO A 108 -4.99 20.83 -11.83
C PRO A 108 -6.20 20.83 -10.88
N TYR A 109 -7.34 20.33 -11.37
CA TYR A 109 -8.55 20.17 -10.55
C TYR A 109 -8.63 18.78 -9.90
N LEU A 110 -7.79 17.83 -10.33
CA LEU A 110 -7.76 16.47 -9.81
C LEU A 110 -6.32 16.04 -9.51
N HIS A 111 -6.06 15.68 -8.25
CA HIS A 111 -4.79 15.12 -7.82
C HIS A 111 -4.95 13.61 -7.60
N THR A 112 -4.40 12.81 -8.51
CA THR A 112 -4.36 11.35 -8.38
C THR A 112 -2.93 10.85 -8.26
N SER A 113 -2.71 9.85 -7.42
CA SER A 113 -1.47 9.08 -7.41
C SER A 113 -1.62 7.79 -8.21
N LEU A 114 -0.49 7.26 -8.68
CA LEU A 114 -0.46 5.90 -9.23
C LEU A 114 -0.89 4.91 -8.13
N THR A 115 -1.91 4.13 -8.41
CA THR A 115 -2.41 3.09 -7.50
C THR A 115 -2.38 1.74 -8.21
N THR A 116 -1.89 0.72 -7.52
CA THR A 116 -1.91 -0.66 -8.03
C THR A 116 -3.22 -1.32 -7.63
N LEU A 117 -3.92 -1.87 -8.62
CA LEU A 117 -5.15 -2.60 -8.41
C LEU A 117 -4.87 -4.10 -8.54
N VAL A 118 -5.06 -4.85 -7.45
CA VAL A 118 -4.91 -6.30 -7.43
C VAL A 118 -6.28 -6.96 -7.30
N LYS A 119 -6.45 -8.12 -7.96
CA LYS A 119 -7.69 -8.89 -7.83
C LYS A 119 -7.86 -9.30 -6.36
N LYS A 120 -8.99 -8.96 -5.76
CA LYS A 120 -9.35 -9.43 -4.41
C LYS A 120 -9.40 -10.96 -4.44
N GLN A 121 -8.43 -11.60 -3.82
CA GLN A 121 -8.47 -13.04 -3.58
C GLN A 121 -9.29 -13.27 -2.32
N SER A 122 -10.48 -13.85 -2.48
CA SER A 122 -11.32 -14.25 -1.36
C SER A 122 -11.16 -15.74 -1.17
N GLY A 123 -10.36 -16.14 -0.17
CA GLY A 123 -10.11 -17.52 0.20
C GLY A 123 -9.43 -17.59 1.56
N SER A 124 -9.73 -18.64 2.33
CA SER A 124 -9.04 -18.93 3.58
C SER A 124 -7.57 -19.21 3.29
N ILE A 125 -6.64 -18.66 4.09
CA ILE A 125 -5.23 -19.03 3.99
C ILE A 125 -5.11 -20.52 4.35
N PRO A 126 -4.64 -21.40 3.44
CA PRO A 126 -4.50 -22.82 3.74
C PRO A 126 -3.52 -23.03 4.90
N LEU A 127 -3.80 -23.98 5.79
CA LEU A 127 -2.91 -24.32 6.90
C LEU A 127 -1.48 -24.65 6.43
N ALA A 128 -1.33 -25.26 5.25
CA ALA A 128 -0.03 -25.54 4.65
C ALA A 128 0.77 -24.25 4.36
N VAL A 129 0.12 -23.17 3.93
CA VAL A 129 0.78 -21.88 3.70
C VAL A 129 1.19 -21.26 5.04
N LEU A 130 0.32 -21.33 6.05
CA LEU A 130 0.64 -20.86 7.39
C LEU A 130 1.82 -21.63 8.00
N LEU A 131 1.82 -22.96 7.88
CA LEU A 131 2.91 -23.82 8.31
C LEU A 131 4.20 -23.50 7.58
N ASN A 132 4.15 -23.27 6.26
CA ASN A 132 5.35 -22.88 5.50
C ASN A 132 5.88 -21.49 5.88
N VAL A 133 5.02 -20.58 6.32
CA VAL A 133 5.44 -19.26 6.84
C VAL A 133 6.08 -19.39 8.22
N ILE A 134 5.52 -20.22 9.11
CA ILE A 134 6.03 -20.42 10.47
C ILE A 134 7.31 -21.27 10.47
N LEU A 135 7.34 -22.34 9.68
CA LEU A 135 8.49 -23.23 9.52
C LEU A 135 9.56 -22.64 8.59
N GLY A 136 9.22 -21.54 7.90
CA GLY A 136 10.09 -20.82 6.99
C GLY A 136 10.44 -21.58 5.71
N GLN A 137 11.00 -20.86 4.74
CA GLN A 137 11.92 -21.50 3.80
C GLN A 137 13.06 -22.05 4.65
N THR A 138 13.26 -23.36 4.59
CA THR A 138 14.30 -24.04 5.34
C THR A 138 15.67 -23.52 4.91
N ASP A 139 16.16 -22.49 5.59
CA ASP A 139 17.53 -22.04 5.44
C ASP A 139 18.42 -23.24 5.78
N GLU A 140 19.26 -23.65 4.82
CA GLU A 140 20.17 -24.78 4.97
C GLU A 140 21.06 -24.60 6.21
N PHE A 141 21.40 -23.34 6.57
CA PHE A 141 22.16 -23.02 7.78
C PHE A 141 21.35 -23.23 9.06
N ALA A 142 20.06 -22.89 9.08
CA ALA A 142 19.19 -23.09 10.24
C ALA A 142 18.97 -24.58 10.50
N ILE A 143 18.75 -25.35 9.44
CA ILE A 143 18.68 -26.81 9.50
C ILE A 143 19.99 -27.39 10.05
N PHE A 144 21.13 -27.01 9.45
CA PHE A 144 22.46 -27.49 9.86
C PHE A 144 22.77 -27.20 11.32
N SER A 145 22.51 -25.98 11.78
CA SER A 145 22.74 -25.57 13.18
C SER A 145 21.85 -26.33 14.17
N LEU A 146 20.57 -26.58 13.84
CA LEU A 146 19.68 -27.38 14.67
C LEU A 146 20.17 -28.83 14.78
N GLN A 147 20.64 -29.41 13.69
CA GLN A 147 21.17 -30.78 13.69
C GLN A 147 22.48 -30.89 14.46
N LEU A 148 23.37 -29.90 14.31
CA LEU A 148 24.60 -29.81 15.08
C LEU A 148 24.29 -29.70 16.59
N LEU A 149 23.31 -28.86 16.97
CA LEU A 149 22.86 -28.73 18.35
C LEU A 149 22.31 -30.05 18.90
N MET A 150 21.49 -30.77 18.12
CA MET A 150 20.96 -32.08 18.53
C MET A 150 22.05 -33.12 18.73
N ILE A 151 23.05 -33.17 17.85
CA ILE A 151 24.21 -34.08 17.99
C ILE A 151 25.00 -33.72 19.26
N LEU A 152 25.29 -32.43 19.48
CA LEU A 152 26.04 -31.98 20.64
C LEU A 152 25.26 -32.23 21.94
N ALA A 153 23.94 -32.07 21.94
CA ALA A 153 23.05 -32.38 23.07
C ALA A 153 23.11 -33.86 23.45
N ILE A 154 23.13 -34.77 22.46
CA ILE A 154 23.25 -36.21 22.70
C ILE A 154 24.64 -36.54 23.29
N ILE A 155 25.71 -35.95 22.75
CA ILE A 155 27.07 -36.14 23.26
C ILE A 155 27.16 -35.64 24.71
N PHE A 156 26.65 -34.44 24.97
CA PHE A 156 26.59 -33.85 26.31
C PHE A 156 25.80 -34.75 27.27
N ALA A 157 24.60 -35.20 26.88
CA ALA A 157 23.77 -36.08 27.68
C ALA A 157 24.49 -37.39 28.02
N HIS A 158 25.21 -37.97 27.07
CA HIS A 158 25.97 -39.20 27.27
C HIS A 158 27.14 -39.00 28.25
N CYS A 159 27.85 -37.88 28.14
CA CYS A 159 28.93 -37.52 29.06
C CYS A 159 28.41 -37.23 30.49
N ILE A 160 27.32 -36.48 30.62
CA ILE A 160 26.68 -36.21 31.91
C ILE A 160 26.21 -37.51 32.55
N TRP A 161 25.51 -38.38 31.80
CA TRP A 161 25.08 -39.67 32.32
C TRP A 161 26.28 -40.49 32.83
N ARG A 162 27.37 -40.57 32.06
CA ARG A 162 28.56 -41.33 32.47
C ARG A 162 29.18 -40.81 33.78
N LEU A 163 29.21 -39.49 33.96
CA LEU A 163 29.82 -38.83 35.13
C LEU A 163 28.92 -38.87 36.36
N GLU A 164 27.61 -38.72 36.17
CA GLU A 164 26.66 -38.52 37.27
C GLU A 164 25.93 -39.81 37.70
N ARG A 165 25.83 -40.84 36.84
CA ARG A 165 24.98 -42.03 37.07
C ARG A 165 25.18 -42.75 38.41
N LYS A 166 26.38 -42.67 39.04
CA LYS A 166 26.67 -43.39 40.29
C LYS A 166 26.50 -42.53 41.55
N VAL A 167 26.42 -41.21 41.40
CA VAL A 167 26.49 -40.25 42.52
C VAL A 167 25.19 -39.46 42.64
N ASN A 168 24.52 -39.23 41.51
CA ASN A 168 23.35 -38.38 41.44
C ASN A 168 22.07 -39.21 41.42
N THR A 169 21.33 -39.21 42.52
CA THR A 169 20.04 -39.92 42.64
C THR A 169 18.96 -39.38 41.70
N LYS A 170 19.16 -38.17 41.12
CA LYS A 170 18.23 -37.57 40.16
C LYS A 170 18.44 -38.09 38.74
N ILE A 171 19.57 -38.72 38.41
CA ILE A 171 19.84 -39.27 37.08
C ILE A 171 19.84 -40.79 37.20
N SER A 172 19.01 -41.48 36.39
CA SER A 172 18.92 -42.93 36.46
C SER A 172 20.23 -43.65 36.13
N GLU A 173 20.53 -44.71 36.87
CA GLU A 173 21.65 -45.62 36.61
C GLU A 173 21.48 -46.41 35.31
N ARG A 174 20.23 -46.68 34.89
CA ARG A 174 19.92 -47.42 33.67
C ARG A 174 20.19 -46.52 32.47
N TYR A 175 20.98 -47.02 31.52
CA TYR A 175 21.47 -46.22 30.39
C TYR A 175 20.37 -45.49 29.60
N ALA A 176 19.28 -46.19 29.24
CA ALA A 176 18.21 -45.57 28.46
C ALA A 176 17.50 -44.42 29.20
N ASP A 177 17.14 -44.64 30.46
CA ASP A 177 16.43 -43.64 31.27
C ASP A 177 17.38 -42.50 31.65
N GLY A 178 18.62 -42.83 32.00
CA GLY A 178 19.61 -41.85 32.42
C GLY A 178 20.11 -40.98 31.27
N LEU A 179 20.14 -41.52 30.04
CA LEU A 179 20.38 -40.73 28.84
C LEU A 179 19.21 -39.77 28.58
N TRP A 180 17.97 -40.22 28.74
CA TRP A 180 16.78 -39.36 28.62
C TRP A 180 16.75 -38.25 29.67
N ASP A 181 17.09 -38.57 30.92
CA ASP A 181 17.24 -37.60 32.01
C ASP A 181 18.31 -36.54 31.69
N SER A 182 19.44 -36.97 31.15
CA SER A 182 20.57 -36.10 30.80
C SER A 182 20.29 -35.29 29.52
N LEU A 183 19.51 -35.83 28.59
CA LEU A 183 19.05 -35.12 27.39
C LEU A 183 18.00 -34.07 27.72
N TRP A 184 17.06 -34.40 28.62
CA TRP A 184 16.13 -33.43 29.19
C TRP A 184 16.87 -32.25 29.80
N LEU A 185 17.90 -32.53 30.62
CA LEU A 185 18.79 -31.50 31.16
C LEU A 185 19.47 -30.67 30.06
N ALA A 186 19.99 -31.31 29.01
CA ALA A 186 20.62 -30.61 27.89
C ALA A 186 19.66 -29.60 27.23
N VAL A 187 18.43 -30.04 26.94
CA VAL A 187 17.40 -29.26 26.23
C VAL A 187 16.95 -28.07 27.08
N VAL A 188 16.52 -28.30 28.33
CA VAL A 188 15.99 -27.21 29.17
C VAL A 188 17.04 -26.16 29.52
N THR A 189 18.32 -26.57 29.55
CA THR A 189 19.43 -25.64 29.75
C THR A 189 19.68 -24.84 28.47
N ALA A 190 19.75 -25.49 27.30
CA ALA A 190 19.97 -24.82 26.01
C ALA A 190 18.83 -23.86 25.63
N THR A 191 17.59 -24.17 26.01
CA THR A 191 16.44 -23.28 25.82
C THR A 191 16.31 -22.22 26.94
N THR A 192 17.27 -22.15 27.87
CA THR A 192 17.30 -21.23 29.01
C THR A 192 16.10 -21.32 29.96
N VAL A 193 15.32 -22.41 29.89
CA VAL A 193 14.15 -22.63 30.74
C VAL A 193 14.60 -23.05 32.15
N GLY A 194 15.54 -23.99 32.24
CA GLY A 194 16.26 -24.33 33.47
C GLY A 194 15.39 -24.68 34.68
N TYR A 195 14.53 -25.70 34.58
CA TYR A 195 13.66 -26.13 35.70
C TYR A 195 14.41 -26.51 36.99
N GLY A 196 15.69 -26.92 36.90
CA GLY A 196 16.51 -27.31 38.05
C GLY A 196 16.11 -28.63 38.71
N ASP A 197 15.16 -29.35 38.11
CA ASP A 197 14.71 -30.68 38.51
C ASP A 197 15.84 -31.70 38.39
N LYS A 198 16.59 -31.65 37.29
CA LYS A 198 17.85 -32.38 37.05
C LYS A 198 19.01 -31.39 37.08
N SER A 199 20.10 -31.73 37.77
CA SER A 199 21.31 -30.89 37.81
C SER A 199 22.54 -31.71 38.19
N PRO A 200 23.73 -31.38 37.67
CA PRO A 200 24.96 -32.08 38.01
C PRO A 200 25.36 -31.81 39.46
N VAL A 201 25.71 -32.87 40.19
CA VAL A 201 26.18 -32.78 41.58
C VAL A 201 27.71 -32.86 41.63
N THR A 202 28.33 -33.56 40.69
CA THR A 202 29.80 -33.74 40.63
C THR A 202 30.50 -32.48 40.13
N TYR A 203 31.74 -32.26 40.61
CA TYR A 203 32.57 -31.14 40.14
C TYR A 203 32.81 -31.18 38.62
N THR A 204 33.03 -32.37 38.06
CA THR A 204 33.25 -32.57 36.62
C THR A 204 31.98 -32.39 35.81
N GLY A 205 30.82 -32.85 36.30
CA GLY A 205 29.52 -32.63 35.67
C GLY A 205 29.14 -31.14 35.64
N LYS A 206 29.45 -30.39 36.70
CA LYS A 206 29.27 -28.93 36.73
C LYS A 206 30.14 -28.22 35.71
N LEU A 207 31.43 -28.58 35.62
CA LEU A 207 32.34 -27.99 34.63
C LEU A 207 31.87 -28.28 33.19
N LEU A 208 31.40 -29.50 32.92
CA LEU A 208 30.84 -29.88 31.63
C LEU A 208 29.57 -29.08 31.30
N THR A 209 28.70 -28.86 32.28
CA THR A 209 27.46 -28.09 32.11
C THR A 209 27.72 -26.61 31.86
N ILE A 210 28.78 -26.05 32.46
CA ILE A 210 29.22 -24.68 32.13
C ILE A 210 29.67 -24.60 30.68
N GLY A 211 30.41 -25.59 30.17
CA GLY A 211 30.85 -25.60 28.76
C GLY A 211 29.75 -25.92 27.74
N TRP A 212 28.57 -26.36 28.19
CA TRP A 212 27.38 -26.55 27.34
C TRP A 212 26.62 -25.25 27.09
N MET A 213 26.81 -24.24 27.95
CA MET A 213 26.32 -22.87 27.77
C MET A 213 27.34 -22.02 27.01
#